data_AF-A0A0U3DVE9-F1
#
_entry.id   AF-A0A0U3DVE9-F1
#
_cell.length_a   1.000
_cell.length_b   1.000
_cell.length_c   1.000
_cell.angle_alpha   90.00
_cell.angle_beta   90.00
_cell.angle_gamma   90.00
#
_symmetry.space_group_name_H-M   'P 1'
#
loop_
_entity.id
_entity.type
_entity.pdbx_description
1 polymer ?
#
loop_
_entity_poly.entity_id
_entity_poly.type
_entity_poly.pdbx_seq_one_letter_code
_entity_poly.pdbx_strand_id
1 'polypeptide(L)'
;MMTKTIKISEGTHQKLSEFASKRDTFDDVINFLINYYINNEEFTNKEAEFYNNEIDNFEKGNLDNVTELTLKDLEKRILKLEMRMNNEI
;
A
#
# COMPACT_ATOMS: atom_id res chain seq x y z
N MET A 1 12.31 24.74 21.77
CA MET A 1 11.67 23.80 20.83
C MET A 1 10.26 23.55 21.33
N MET A 2 9.24 23.65 20.47
CA MET A 2 7.88 23.22 20.86
C MET A 2 7.83 21.70 20.78
N THR A 3 7.68 21.04 21.91
CA THR A 3 7.41 19.61 21.98
C THR A 3 5.96 19.38 21.58
N LYS A 4 5.70 18.67 20.49
CA LYS A 4 4.34 18.25 20.11
C LYS A 4 4.09 16.87 20.69
N THR A 5 2.97 16.71 21.39
CA THR A 5 2.57 15.42 21.95
C THR A 5 1.56 14.74 21.03
N ILE A 6 1.78 13.47 20.75
CA ILE A 6 0.90 12.66 19.89
C ILE A 6 0.33 11.53 20.74
N LYS A 7 -0.98 11.32 20.68
CA LYS A 7 -1.63 10.16 21.30
C LYS A 7 -1.72 9.04 20.27
N ILE A 8 -1.32 7.84 20.67
CA ILE A 8 -1.37 6.64 19.82
C ILE A 8 -2.09 5.51 20.56
N SER A 9 -2.54 4.51 19.81
CA SER A 9 -3.12 3.30 20.40
C SER A 9 -2.04 2.46 21.10
N GLU A 10 -2.44 1.64 22.07
CA GLU A 10 -1.54 0.72 22.78
C GLU A 10 -0.87 -0.28 21.83
N GLY A 11 -1.62 -0.81 20.85
CA GLY A 11 -1.05 -1.70 19.82
C GLY A 11 -0.02 -0.99 18.93
N THR A 12 -0.21 0.29 18.63
CA THR A 12 0.78 1.10 17.91
C THR A 12 2.03 1.30 18.76
N HIS A 13 1.87 1.58 20.06
CA HIS A 13 2.99 1.76 20.98
C HIS A 13 3.83 0.49 21.12
N GLN A 14 3.19 -0.67 21.21
CA GLN A 14 3.88 -1.95 21.29
C GLN A 14 4.71 -2.24 20.03
N LYS A 15 4.13 -2.06 18.84
CA LYS A 15 4.84 -2.23 17.57
C LYS A 15 6.03 -1.28 17.43
N LEU A 16 5.89 -0.02 17.83
CA LEU A 16 7.00 0.93 17.83
C LEU A 16 8.12 0.51 18.80
N SER A 17 7.75 -0.06 19.94
CA SER A 17 8.70 -0.56 20.94
C SER A 17 9.48 -1.78 20.45
N GLU A 18 8.84 -2.66 19.68
CA GLU A 18 9.48 -3.82 19.04
C GLU A 18 10.42 -3.40 17.90
N PHE A 19 10.07 -2.32 17.20
CA PHE A 19 10.84 -1.78 16.08
C PHE A 19 12.05 -0.95 16.53
N ALA A 20 11.99 -0.30 17.69
CA ALA A 20 13.06 0.54 18.23
C ALA A 20 14.26 -0.30 18.71
N SER A 21 15.49 0.12 18.39
CA SER A 21 16.65 -0.43 19.08
C SER A 21 16.72 0.11 20.52
N LYS A 22 17.43 -0.58 21.42
CA LYS A 22 17.62 -0.13 22.82
C LYS A 22 18.26 1.27 22.96
N ARG A 23 18.81 1.82 21.87
CA ARG A 23 19.50 3.11 21.84
C ARG A 23 18.65 4.22 21.21
N ASP A 24 17.56 3.88 20.54
CA ASP A 24 16.74 4.85 19.82
C ASP A 24 15.62 5.38 20.73
N THR A 25 15.35 6.67 20.64
CA THR A 25 14.15 7.25 21.25
C THR A 25 12.95 7.04 20.33
N PHE A 26 11.73 7.16 20.88
CA PHE A 26 10.52 7.14 20.05
C PHE A 26 10.52 8.25 18.99
N ASP A 27 11.10 9.41 19.29
CA ASP A 27 11.23 10.50 18.32
C ASP A 27 12.16 10.11 17.16
N ASP A 28 13.26 9.41 17.43
CA ASP A 28 14.17 8.92 16.39
C ASP A 28 13.47 7.94 15.46
N VAL A 29 12.71 7.00 16.04
CA VAL A 29 11.95 6.00 15.29
C VAL A 29 10.85 6.65 14.46
N ILE A 30 10.09 7.58 15.04
CA ILE A 30 9.02 8.29 14.34
C ILE A 30 9.58 9.12 13.18
N ASN A 31 10.67 9.87 13.41
CA ASN A 31 11.31 10.68 12.38
C ASN A 31 11.90 9.80 11.26
N PHE A 32 12.50 8.66 11.60
CA PHE A 32 12.95 7.69 10.61
C PHE A 32 11.79 7.20 9.75
N LEU A 33 10.67 6.78 10.35
CA LEU A 33 9.50 6.30 9.63
C LEU A 33 8.91 7.40 8.73
N ILE A 34 8.76 8.63 9.23
CA ILE A 34 8.27 9.76 8.42
C ILE A 34 9.18 9.97 7.21
N ASN A 35 10.50 10.04 7.40
CA ASN A 35 11.44 10.23 6.31
C ASN A 35 11.46 9.04 5.35
N TYR A 36 11.34 7.82 5.86
CA TYR A 36 11.26 6.61 5.04
C TYR A 36 10.03 6.66 4.15
N TYR A 37 8.84 6.93 4.70
CA TYR A 37 7.60 6.98 3.93
C TYR A 37 7.52 8.18 2.99
N ILE A 38 8.12 9.34 3.33
CA ILE A 38 8.23 10.46 2.38
C ILE A 38 9.04 10.06 1.13
N ASN A 39 10.09 9.25 1.32
CA ASN A 39 11.02 8.91 0.24
C ASN A 39 10.71 7.56 -0.44
N ASN A 40 9.86 6.73 0.17
CA ASN A 40 9.53 5.37 -0.28
C ASN A 40 8.01 5.13 -0.32
N GLU A 41 7.21 6.20 -0.36
CA GLU A 41 5.77 6.05 -0.65
C GLU A 41 5.63 5.42 -2.04
N GLU A 42 5.27 4.14 -2.09
CA GLU A 42 5.00 3.42 -3.34
C GLU A 42 3.78 3.98 -4.07
N PHE A 43 2.93 4.72 -3.35
CA PHE A 43 1.71 5.32 -3.84
C PHE A 43 1.65 6.79 -3.44
N THR A 44 1.28 7.64 -4.39
CA THR A 44 0.83 9.00 -4.05
C THR A 44 -0.41 8.93 -3.16
N ASN A 45 -0.66 9.99 -2.36
CA ASN A 45 -1.89 10.11 -1.56
C ASN A 45 -3.17 9.78 -2.34
N LYS A 46 -3.23 10.17 -3.62
CA LYS A 46 -4.37 9.91 -4.50
C LYS A 46 -4.49 8.43 -4.87
N GLU A 47 -3.37 7.76 -5.13
CA GLU A 47 -3.35 6.33 -5.41
C GLU A 47 -3.70 5.52 -4.17
N ALA A 48 -3.17 5.89 -3.00
CA ALA A 48 -3.51 5.26 -1.74
C ALA A 48 -5.02 5.38 -1.44
N GLU A 49 -5.60 6.57 -1.62
CA GLU A 49 -7.04 6.79 -1.47
C GLU A 49 -7.87 5.97 -2.47
N PHE A 50 -7.44 5.91 -3.73
CA PHE A 50 -8.09 5.08 -4.75
C PHE A 50 -8.10 3.60 -4.35
N TYR A 51 -6.95 3.04 -4.01
CA TYR A 51 -6.86 1.62 -3.64
C TYR A 51 -7.62 1.30 -2.36
N ASN A 52 -7.58 2.18 -1.35
CA ASN A 52 -8.36 1.99 -0.12
C ASN A 52 -9.87 1.97 -0.41
N ASN A 53 -10.36 2.84 -1.29
CA ASN A 53 -11.76 2.85 -1.71
C ASN A 53 -12.14 1.57 -2.49
N GLU A 54 -11.28 1.09 -3.38
CA GLU A 54 -11.54 -0.16 -4.10
C GLU A 54 -11.59 -1.35 -3.14
N ILE A 55 -10.65 -1.46 -2.19
CA ILE A 55 -10.66 -2.51 -1.16
C ILE A 55 -11.95 -2.49 -0.35
N ASP A 56 -12.38 -1.32 0.13
CA ASP A 56 -13.61 -1.16 0.90
C ASP A 56 -14.86 -1.54 0.08
N ASN A 57 -14.88 -1.20 -1.23
CA ASN A 57 -15.93 -1.65 -2.15
C ASN A 57 -15.96 -3.19 -2.28
N PHE A 58 -14.79 -3.82 -2.46
CA PHE A 58 -14.67 -5.28 -2.52
C PHE A 58 -15.12 -5.97 -1.22
N GLU A 59 -14.69 -5.47 -0.05
CA GLU A 59 -15.07 -6.03 1.26
C GLU A 59 -16.57 -5.91 1.53
N LYS A 60 -17.21 -4.87 1.02
CA LYS A 60 -18.67 -4.69 1.07
C LYS A 60 -19.43 -5.54 0.04
N GLY A 61 -18.73 -6.37 -0.74
CA GLY A 61 -19.31 -7.22 -1.76
C GLY A 61 -19.81 -6.46 -2.99
N ASN A 62 -19.37 -5.21 -3.18
CA ASN A 62 -19.67 -4.46 -4.38
C ASN A 62 -18.73 -4.91 -5.51
N LEU A 63 -19.29 -5.71 -6.43
CA LEU A 63 -18.59 -6.23 -7.60
C LEU A 63 -18.91 -5.46 -8.88
N ASP A 64 -19.50 -4.26 -8.77
CA ASP A 64 -19.73 -3.41 -9.93
C ASP A 64 -18.40 -3.10 -10.62
N ASN A 65 -18.31 -3.39 -11.93
CA ASN A 65 -17.08 -3.35 -12.75
C ASN A 65 -16.02 -4.43 -12.45
N VAL A 66 -16.33 -5.42 -11.60
CA VAL A 66 -15.48 -6.59 -11.40
C VAL A 66 -15.94 -7.70 -12.35
N THR A 67 -15.01 -8.24 -13.14
CA THR A 67 -15.29 -9.41 -13.99
C THR A 67 -14.55 -10.61 -13.41
N GLU A 68 -15.27 -11.69 -13.17
CA GLU A 68 -14.65 -12.97 -12.82
C GLU A 68 -13.78 -13.46 -13.99
N LEU A 69 -12.52 -13.77 -13.70
CA LEU A 69 -11.58 -14.29 -14.69
C LEU A 69 -11.04 -15.62 -14.20
N THR A 70 -11.09 -16.62 -15.08
CA THR A 70 -10.38 -17.88 -14.85
C THR A 70 -8.93 -17.75 -15.29
N LEU A 71 -8.07 -18.67 -14.82
CA LEU A 71 -6.69 -18.78 -15.31
C LEU A 71 -6.62 -18.88 -16.84
N LYS A 72 -7.55 -19.62 -17.45
CA LYS A 72 -7.67 -19.79 -18.90
C LYS A 72 -7.99 -18.46 -19.62
N ASP A 73 -8.76 -17.58 -19.00
CA ASP A 73 -9.06 -16.25 -19.55
C ASP A 73 -7.82 -15.35 -19.54
N LEU A 74 -7.00 -15.46 -18.48
CA LEU A 74 -5.72 -14.75 -18.37
C LEU A 74 -4.73 -15.25 -19.42
N GLU A 75 -4.55 -16.57 -19.56
CA GLU A 75 -3.68 -17.18 -20.59
C GLU A 75 -4.07 -16.71 -22.01
N LYS A 76 -5.36 -16.69 -22.32
CA LYS A 76 -5.86 -16.21 -23.62
C LYS A 76 -5.60 -14.72 -23.85
N ARG A 77 -5.65 -13.89 -22.80
CA ARG A 77 -5.33 -12.46 -22.87
C ARG A 77 -3.83 -12.23 -23.09
N ILE A 78 -2.98 -12.97 -22.39
CA ILE A 78 -1.52 -12.91 -22.55
C ILE A 78 -1.13 -13.28 -23.98
N LEU A 79 -1.61 -14.41 -24.50
CA LEU A 79 -1.36 -14.84 -25.88
C LEU A 79 -1.77 -13.78 -26.92
N LYS A 80 -2.90 -13.10 -26.72
CA LYS A 80 -3.35 -12.02 -27.60
C LYS A 80 -2.41 -10.81 -27.56
N LEU A 81 -1.88 -10.47 -26.39
CA LEU A 81 -0.94 -9.36 -26.24
C LEU A 81 0.40 -9.69 -26.91
N GLU A 82 0.92 -10.90 -26.70
CA GLU A 82 2.14 -11.39 -27.35
C GLU A 82 2.00 -11.40 -28.87
N MET A 83 0.86 -11.88 -29.40
CA MET A 83 0.58 -11.84 -30.84
C MET A 83 0.51 -10.42 -31.40
N ARG A 84 -0.05 -9.46 -30.66
CA ARG A 84 -0.08 -8.05 -31.10
C ARG A 84 1.32 -7.45 -31.15
N MET A 85 2.12 -7.67 -30.10
CA MET A 85 3.51 -7.21 -30.05
C MET A 85 4.36 -7.78 -31.19
N ASN A 86 4.14 -9.04 -31.55
CA ASN A 86 4.87 -9.70 -32.65
C ASN A 86 4.39 -9.29 -34.06
N ASN A 87 3.18 -8.74 -34.19
CA ASN A 87 2.62 -8.26 -35.47
C ASN A 87 2.83 -6.76 -35.72
N GLU A 88 3.35 -6.03 -34.73
CA GLU A 88 3.70 -4.60 -34.83
C GLU A 88 5.21 -4.37 -35.14
N ILE A 89 5.93 -5.43 -35.56
CA ILE A 89 7.33 -5.41 -36.03
C ILE A 89 7.40 -5.67 -37.53
#